data_AF-A0A9K3JFE1-F1
#
_entry.id   AF-A0A9K3JFE1-F1
#
_cell.length_a   1.000
_cell.length_b   1.000
_cell.length_c   1.000
_cell.angle_alpha   90.00
_cell.angle_beta   90.00
_cell.angle_gamma   90.00
#
_symmetry.space_group_name_H-M   'P 1'
#
loop_
_entity.id
_entity.type
_entity.pdbx_description
1 polymer ?
#
loop_
_entity_poly.entity_id
_entity_poly.type
_entity_poly.pdbx_seq_one_letter_code
_entity_poly.pdbx_strand_id
1 'polypeptide(L)'
;MECIQPQYEELVLEFHSTWVHKEGKFEQDTAVSFSLGRQVYDMNMARFAIVSRLYTEEEVKRPEFITSLRGAYSQPRDYGVGATELRNFWRTISDQPFAVTNLITSVRNPIYRYVLKILSTTLVGRKFGENKANWIELFILMCRVENREMNLATVLVDSFSRGRRGSSLAGLDMGPYITQIVENLWVFT
;
A
#
# COMPACT_ATOMS: atom_id res chain seq x y z
N MET A 1 -15.38 -10.25 11.48
CA MET A 1 -14.45 -9.47 12.30
C MET A 1 -15.01 -8.06 12.32
N GLU A 2 -15.66 -7.66 13.41
CA GLU A 2 -16.19 -6.29 13.53
C GLU A 2 -15.01 -5.35 13.77
N CYS A 3 -14.86 -4.34 12.93
CA CYS A 3 -13.84 -3.33 13.12
C CYS A 3 -14.25 -2.45 14.31
N ILE A 4 -13.45 -2.44 15.37
CA ILE A 4 -13.72 -1.69 16.61
C ILE A 4 -13.45 -0.18 16.41
N GLN A 5 -12.62 0.19 15.42
CA GLN A 5 -12.30 1.58 15.13
C GLN A 5 -13.48 2.28 14.44
N PRO A 6 -13.81 3.53 14.84
CA PRO A 6 -14.81 4.32 14.15
C PRO A 6 -14.45 4.47 12.66
N GLN A 7 -15.44 4.39 11.79
CA GLN A 7 -15.29 4.69 10.37
C GLN A 7 -16.31 5.76 10.01
N TYR A 8 -15.82 6.93 9.61
CA TYR A 8 -16.65 8.06 9.24
C TYR A 8 -16.76 8.09 7.72
N GLU A 9 -17.91 7.69 7.19
CA GLU A 9 -18.12 7.50 5.76
C GLU A 9 -17.85 8.79 4.97
N GLU A 10 -18.23 9.95 5.51
CA GLU A 10 -18.00 11.25 4.87
C GLU A 10 -16.51 11.57 4.73
N LEU A 11 -15.71 11.25 5.75
CA LEU A 11 -14.26 11.48 5.73
C LEU A 11 -13.56 10.51 4.79
N VAL A 12 -14.02 9.27 4.73
CA VAL A 12 -13.51 8.26 3.80
C VAL A 12 -13.82 8.67 2.35
N LEU A 13 -15.03 9.17 2.08
CA LEU A 13 -15.43 9.70 0.79
C LEU A 13 -14.60 10.93 0.38
N GLU A 14 -14.47 11.90 1.27
CA GLU A 14 -13.68 13.11 1.04
C GLU A 14 -12.21 12.76 0.73
N PHE A 15 -11.61 11.92 1.57
CA PHE A 15 -10.23 11.46 1.39
C PHE A 15 -10.02 10.79 0.03
N HIS A 16 -10.80 9.76 -0.29
CA HIS A 16 -10.62 9.00 -1.55
C HIS A 16 -10.92 9.84 -2.80
N SER A 17 -11.90 10.75 -2.73
CA SER A 17 -12.23 11.64 -3.84
C SER A 17 -11.12 12.65 -4.13
N THR A 18 -10.40 13.10 -3.11
CA THR A 18 -9.36 14.14 -3.22
C THR A 18 -7.92 13.61 -3.20
N TRP A 19 -7.70 12.34 -2.87
CA TRP A 19 -6.38 11.71 -2.76
C TRP A 19 -5.50 11.85 -4.00
N VAL A 20 -4.30 12.41 -3.88
CA VAL A 20 -3.32 12.47 -4.97
C VAL A 20 -1.99 11.95 -4.44
N HIS A 21 -1.37 11.05 -5.21
CA HIS A 21 0.00 10.62 -4.99
C HIS A 21 0.82 10.93 -6.23
N LYS A 22 1.88 11.73 -6.07
CA LYS A 22 2.85 12.04 -7.11
C LYS A 22 4.01 11.06 -7.03
N GLU A 23 3.89 9.98 -7.79
CA GLU A 23 4.93 8.96 -7.90
C GLU A 23 6.30 9.58 -8.26
N GLY A 24 7.37 9.16 -7.59
CA GLY A 24 8.72 9.68 -7.80
C GLY A 24 9.01 11.04 -7.12
N LYS A 25 8.05 11.61 -6.39
CA LYS A 25 8.23 12.88 -5.64
C LYS A 25 8.36 12.67 -4.13
N PHE A 26 9.00 11.57 -3.72
CA PHE A 26 9.05 11.08 -2.33
C PHE A 26 9.34 12.15 -1.27
N GLU A 27 10.34 13.01 -1.51
CA GLU A 27 10.78 14.06 -0.56
C GLU A 27 10.07 15.40 -0.77
N GLN A 28 9.30 15.57 -1.85
CA GLN A 28 8.62 16.84 -2.11
C GLN A 28 7.43 16.99 -1.17
N ASP A 29 7.18 18.20 -0.69
CA ASP A 29 6.05 18.47 0.23
C ASP A 29 4.66 18.28 -0.41
N THR A 30 4.59 17.92 -1.69
CA THR A 30 3.36 17.56 -2.39
C THR A 30 3.40 16.12 -2.93
N ALA A 31 4.19 15.24 -2.31
CA ALA A 31 4.25 13.83 -2.65
C ALA A 31 2.86 13.18 -2.51
N VAL A 32 2.16 13.55 -1.44
CA VAL A 32 0.80 13.13 -1.14
C VAL A 32 -0.05 14.37 -0.83
N SER A 33 -1.25 14.40 -1.39
CA SER A 33 -2.25 15.45 -1.15
C SER A 33 -3.63 14.85 -0.94
N PHE A 34 -4.42 15.35 -0.01
CA PHE A 34 -5.84 14.96 0.16
C PHE A 34 -6.58 16.00 0.99
N SER A 35 -7.90 15.91 1.02
CA SER A 35 -8.75 16.72 1.89
C SER A 35 -9.39 15.86 2.98
N LEU A 36 -9.46 16.43 4.18
CA LEU A 36 -10.21 15.89 5.31
C LEU A 36 -10.80 17.05 6.10
N GLY A 37 -12.09 16.98 6.45
CA GLY A 37 -12.76 18.03 7.21
C GLY A 37 -12.75 19.39 6.49
N ARG A 38 -12.82 19.39 5.16
CA ARG A 38 -12.75 20.58 4.29
C ARG A 38 -11.41 21.33 4.32
N GLN A 39 -10.35 20.72 4.84
CA GLN A 39 -8.99 21.24 4.77
C GLN A 39 -8.14 20.40 3.82
N VAL A 40 -7.30 21.06 3.03
CA VAL A 40 -6.33 20.39 2.14
C VAL A 40 -5.04 20.16 2.91
N TYR A 41 -4.53 18.94 2.84
CA TYR A 41 -3.26 18.54 3.41
C TYR A 41 -2.31 18.16 2.29
N ASP A 42 -1.17 18.83 2.24
CA ASP A 42 -0.02 18.50 1.39
C ASP A 42 1.13 18.03 2.28
N MET A 43 1.74 16.90 1.92
CA MET A 43 2.89 16.39 2.66
C MET A 43 3.85 15.54 1.82
N ASN A 44 5.11 15.53 2.24
CA ASN A 44 6.10 14.55 1.78
C ASN A 44 5.85 13.17 2.41
N MET A 45 6.57 12.16 1.92
CA MET A 45 6.39 10.78 2.39
C MET A 45 6.76 10.56 3.87
N ALA A 46 7.73 11.29 4.40
CA ALA A 46 8.10 11.20 5.81
C ALA A 46 6.97 11.70 6.72
N ARG A 47 6.38 12.85 6.40
CA ARG A 47 5.25 13.39 7.17
C ARG A 47 4.01 12.49 7.04
N PHE A 48 3.74 11.95 5.85
CA PHE A 48 2.67 10.98 5.66
C PHE A 48 2.87 9.70 6.49
N ALA A 49 4.10 9.18 6.54
CA ALA A 49 4.48 8.02 7.33
C ALA A 49 4.24 8.23 8.84
N ILE A 50 4.52 9.43 9.34
CA ILE A 50 4.26 9.81 10.75
C ILE A 50 2.75 9.91 11.02
N VAL A 51 2.02 10.63 10.16
CA VAL A 51 0.57 10.86 10.34
C VAL A 51 -0.24 9.57 10.24
N SER A 52 0.21 8.60 9.44
CA SER A 52 -0.38 7.25 9.39
C SER A 52 0.04 6.34 10.55
N ARG A 53 0.93 6.81 11.45
CA ARG A 53 1.63 6.05 12.51
C ARG A 53 2.32 4.77 12.04
N LEU A 54 2.72 4.73 10.78
CA LEU A 54 3.57 3.63 10.29
C LEU A 54 5.02 3.80 10.76
N TYR A 55 5.43 5.05 10.99
CA TYR A 55 6.78 5.42 11.42
C TYR A 55 6.72 6.52 12.50
N THR A 56 7.71 6.53 13.36
CA THR A 56 8.00 7.61 14.30
C THR A 56 8.86 8.70 13.64
N GLU A 57 8.97 9.86 14.29
CA GLU A 57 9.85 10.94 13.82
C GLU A 57 11.31 10.52 13.75
N GLU A 58 11.76 9.62 14.63
CA GLU A 58 13.13 9.12 14.62
C GLU A 58 13.37 8.10 13.51
N GLU A 59 12.39 7.26 13.19
CA GLU A 59 12.53 6.27 12.12
C GLU A 59 12.58 6.91 10.73
N VAL A 60 11.84 7.99 10.48
CA VAL A 60 11.88 8.68 9.17
C VAL A 60 13.19 9.43 8.94
N LYS A 61 13.97 9.72 9.99
CA LYS A 61 15.30 10.33 9.90
C LYS A 61 16.39 9.32 9.56
N ARG A 62 16.12 8.02 9.71
CA ARG A 62 17.12 6.98 9.46
C ARG A 62 17.36 6.83 7.94
N PRO A 63 18.60 6.56 7.50
CA PRO A 63 18.91 6.36 6.08
C PRO A 63 18.06 5.28 5.41
N GLU A 64 17.68 4.24 6.16
CA GLU A 64 16.86 3.13 5.70
C GLU A 64 15.49 3.59 5.19
N PHE A 65 14.93 4.69 5.73
CA PHE A 65 13.65 5.21 5.27
C PHE A 65 13.68 5.64 3.80
N ILE A 66 14.80 6.27 3.38
CA ILE A 66 14.98 6.75 2.00
C ILE A 66 15.51 5.66 1.06
N THR A 67 16.28 4.69 1.56
CA THR A 67 16.91 3.64 0.74
C THR A 67 16.10 2.34 0.65
N SER A 68 15.10 2.15 1.51
CA SER A 68 14.20 0.99 1.47
C SER A 68 13.43 0.90 0.15
N LEU A 69 13.08 -0.32 -0.23
CA LEU A 69 12.29 -0.57 -1.44
C LEU A 69 10.89 0.03 -1.31
N ARG A 70 10.43 0.67 -2.38
CA ARG A 70 9.21 1.49 -2.37
C ARG A 70 8.00 0.80 -3.00
N GLY A 71 8.22 -0.22 -3.82
CA GLY A 71 7.15 -0.96 -4.47
C GLY A 71 7.65 -1.72 -5.70
N ALA A 72 6.71 -2.30 -6.44
CA ALA A 72 6.99 -2.95 -7.72
C ALA A 72 6.35 -2.19 -8.88
N TYR A 73 7.15 -1.87 -9.89
CA TYR A 73 6.78 -0.99 -10.99
C TYR A 73 7.15 -1.58 -12.35
N SER A 74 6.29 -1.36 -13.34
CA SER A 74 6.52 -1.84 -14.71
C SER A 74 7.71 -1.14 -15.38
N GLN A 75 7.90 0.14 -15.07
CA GLN A 75 9.04 0.94 -15.53
C GLN A 75 10.12 0.98 -14.43
N PRO A 76 11.41 1.01 -14.79
CA PRO A 76 12.51 1.16 -13.83
C PRO A 76 12.34 2.42 -12.99
N ARG A 77 12.55 2.30 -11.68
CA ARG A 77 12.46 3.40 -10.71
C ARG A 77 13.47 3.20 -9.60
N ASP A 78 13.92 4.31 -9.03
CA ASP A 78 14.77 4.29 -7.84
C ASP A 78 14.07 3.55 -6.71
N TYR A 79 14.79 2.61 -6.10
CA TYR A 79 14.31 1.76 -5.01
C TYR A 79 13.03 0.99 -5.38
N GLY A 80 12.79 0.76 -6.66
CA GLY A 80 11.67 -0.02 -7.19
C GLY A 80 12.10 -1.41 -7.63
N VAL A 81 11.19 -2.38 -7.50
CA VAL A 81 11.37 -3.75 -7.99
C VAL A 81 10.72 -3.90 -9.35
N GLY A 82 11.47 -4.45 -10.31
CA GLY A 82 10.98 -4.65 -11.67
C GLY A 82 10.23 -5.97 -11.90
N ALA A 83 9.64 -6.11 -13.09
CA ALA A 83 8.98 -7.34 -13.54
C ALA A 83 9.90 -8.57 -13.48
N THR A 84 11.19 -8.38 -13.81
CA THR A 84 12.19 -9.45 -13.84
C THR A 84 12.46 -10.02 -12.46
N GLU A 85 12.65 -9.16 -11.45
CA GLU A 85 12.82 -9.59 -10.06
C GLU A 85 11.60 -10.34 -9.55
N LEU A 86 10.39 -9.79 -9.74
CA LEU A 86 9.15 -10.47 -9.34
C LEU A 86 8.97 -11.81 -10.05
N ARG A 87 9.33 -11.91 -11.33
CA ARG A 87 9.32 -13.17 -12.09
C ARG A 87 10.30 -14.18 -11.51
N ASN A 88 11.50 -13.75 -11.15
CA ASN A 88 12.51 -14.60 -10.54
C ASN A 88 12.04 -15.11 -9.19
N PHE A 89 11.52 -14.22 -8.34
CA PHE A 89 10.92 -14.59 -7.06
C PHE A 89 9.74 -15.57 -7.24
N TRP A 90 8.84 -15.31 -8.19
CA TRP A 90 7.71 -16.22 -8.46
C TRP A 90 8.16 -17.64 -8.81
N ARG A 91 9.24 -17.79 -9.58
CA ARG A 91 9.82 -19.10 -9.92
C ARG A 91 10.35 -19.86 -8.69
N THR A 92 10.71 -19.16 -7.61
CA THR A 92 11.15 -19.83 -6.37
C THR A 92 9.98 -20.35 -5.56
N ILE A 93 8.80 -19.72 -5.64
CA ILE A 93 7.65 -20.06 -4.80
C ILE A 93 6.52 -20.82 -5.51
N SER A 94 6.41 -20.76 -6.83
CA SER A 94 5.28 -21.32 -7.60
C SER A 94 5.67 -22.51 -8.49
N ASP A 95 4.71 -23.41 -8.71
CA ASP A 95 4.79 -24.50 -9.69
C ASP A 95 4.40 -24.07 -11.11
N GLN A 96 3.89 -22.84 -11.27
CA GLN A 96 3.42 -22.31 -12.54
C GLN A 96 4.29 -21.12 -12.99
N PRO A 97 4.45 -20.89 -14.30
CA PRO A 97 5.19 -19.73 -14.79
C PRO A 97 4.52 -18.41 -14.38
N PHE A 98 5.32 -17.37 -14.22
CA PHE A 98 4.81 -16.02 -13.96
C PHE A 98 4.01 -15.54 -15.17
N ALA A 99 2.77 -15.16 -14.95
CA ALA A 99 1.82 -14.82 -16.00
C ALA A 99 1.12 -13.49 -15.73
N VAL A 100 0.23 -13.09 -16.64
CA VAL A 100 -0.66 -11.92 -16.45
C VAL A 100 -1.55 -12.11 -15.22
N THR A 101 -1.93 -13.36 -14.93
CA THR A 101 -2.66 -13.75 -13.71
C THR A 101 -1.86 -14.79 -12.95
N ASN A 102 -1.42 -14.43 -11.74
CA ASN A 102 -0.67 -15.32 -10.85
C ASN A 102 -1.63 -15.90 -9.80
N LEU A 103 -2.00 -17.18 -9.91
CA LEU A 103 -2.93 -17.81 -8.98
C LEU A 103 -2.24 -18.17 -7.67
N ILE A 104 -2.79 -17.75 -6.54
CA ILE A 104 -2.24 -18.07 -5.21
C ILE A 104 -2.18 -19.58 -4.98
N THR A 105 -3.13 -20.35 -5.53
CA THR A 105 -3.14 -21.82 -5.43
C THR A 105 -1.93 -22.50 -6.06
N SER A 106 -1.23 -21.84 -6.98
CA SER A 106 0.00 -22.36 -7.60
C SER A 106 1.26 -22.21 -6.74
N VAL A 107 1.18 -21.45 -5.64
CA VAL A 107 2.31 -21.26 -4.72
C VAL A 107 2.50 -22.55 -3.90
N ARG A 108 3.70 -23.11 -3.85
CA ARG A 108 3.98 -24.37 -3.15
C ARG A 108 3.76 -24.27 -1.65
N ASN A 109 4.35 -23.25 -1.01
CA ASN A 109 4.31 -23.10 0.44
C ASN A 109 2.92 -22.60 0.91
N PRO A 110 2.19 -23.35 1.74
CA PRO A 110 0.86 -22.95 2.23
C PRO A 110 0.88 -21.69 3.09
N ILE A 111 1.98 -21.39 3.81
CA ILE A 111 2.13 -20.16 4.60
C ILE A 111 2.14 -18.96 3.65
N TYR A 112 2.88 -19.03 2.54
CA TYR A 112 2.91 -17.96 1.56
C TYR A 112 1.55 -17.74 0.91
N ARG A 113 0.78 -18.82 0.66
CA ARG A 113 -0.61 -18.69 0.19
C ARG A 113 -1.47 -17.92 1.18
N TYR A 114 -1.34 -18.26 2.47
CA TYR A 114 -2.11 -17.64 3.53
C TYR A 114 -1.77 -16.15 3.65
N VAL A 115 -0.48 -15.80 3.65
CA VAL A 115 -0.02 -14.40 3.65
C VAL A 115 -0.56 -13.63 2.45
N LEU A 116 -0.47 -14.18 1.23
CA LEU A 116 -0.99 -13.51 0.03
C LEU A 116 -2.52 -13.29 0.11
N LYS A 117 -3.27 -14.23 0.69
CA LYS A 117 -4.72 -14.08 0.94
C LYS A 117 -5.03 -13.02 2.00
N ILE A 118 -4.23 -12.93 3.06
CA ILE A 118 -4.38 -11.85 4.04
C ILE A 118 -4.15 -10.50 3.34
N LEU A 119 -3.03 -10.35 2.63
CA LEU A 119 -2.69 -9.10 1.95
C LEU A 119 -3.76 -8.66 0.93
N SER A 120 -4.36 -9.62 0.22
CA SER A 120 -5.40 -9.30 -0.78
C SER A 120 -6.70 -8.79 -0.16
N THR A 121 -7.02 -9.24 1.05
CA THR A 121 -8.27 -8.91 1.75
C THR A 121 -8.13 -7.75 2.74
N THR A 122 -6.91 -7.45 3.21
CA THR A 122 -6.66 -6.36 4.17
C THR A 122 -6.09 -5.12 3.50
N LEU A 123 -4.85 -5.19 3.02
CA LEU A 123 -4.08 -4.02 2.58
C LEU A 123 -4.51 -3.51 1.21
N VAL A 124 -4.86 -4.42 0.30
CA VAL A 124 -5.27 -4.06 -1.06
C VAL A 124 -6.79 -3.89 -1.18
N GLY A 125 -7.57 -4.33 -0.18
CA GLY A 125 -9.03 -4.15 -0.15
C GLY A 125 -9.78 -4.81 -1.33
N ARG A 126 -9.32 -5.97 -1.84
CA ARG A 126 -9.93 -6.51 -3.06
C ARG A 126 -11.22 -7.28 -2.77
N LYS A 127 -12.34 -6.79 -3.29
CA LYS A 127 -13.63 -7.53 -3.35
C LYS A 127 -13.64 -8.66 -4.38
N PHE A 128 -12.77 -8.60 -5.40
CA PHE A 128 -12.68 -9.61 -6.46
C PHE A 128 -11.23 -9.99 -6.77
N GLY A 129 -11.02 -11.27 -7.09
CA GLY A 129 -9.70 -11.79 -7.46
C GLY A 129 -8.77 -12.01 -6.27
N GLU A 130 -9.30 -12.16 -5.06
CA GLU A 130 -8.57 -12.50 -3.82
C GLU A 130 -7.68 -13.75 -3.93
N ASN A 131 -7.99 -14.65 -4.88
CA ASN A 131 -7.22 -15.86 -5.18
C ASN A 131 -6.05 -15.61 -6.15
N LYS A 132 -5.81 -14.36 -6.57
CA LYS A 132 -4.74 -13.96 -7.49
C LYS A 132 -3.73 -13.11 -6.74
N ALA A 133 -2.43 -13.33 -6.91
CA ALA A 133 -1.38 -12.46 -6.39
C ALA A 133 -1.08 -11.34 -7.41
N ASN A 134 -1.19 -10.09 -6.97
CA ASN A 134 -0.79 -8.92 -7.76
C ASN A 134 0.66 -8.52 -7.46
N TRP A 135 1.13 -7.47 -8.13
CA TRP A 135 2.53 -7.01 -7.98
C TRP A 135 2.85 -6.48 -6.57
N ILE A 136 1.92 -5.79 -5.89
CA ILE A 136 2.18 -5.24 -4.54
C ILE A 136 2.22 -6.36 -3.50
N GLU A 137 1.36 -7.37 -3.62
CA GLU A 137 1.36 -8.54 -2.73
C GLU A 137 2.61 -9.40 -2.92
N LEU A 138 3.02 -9.61 -4.18
CA LEU A 138 4.25 -10.31 -4.49
C LEU A 138 5.49 -9.53 -4.02
N PHE A 139 5.48 -8.20 -4.17
CA PHE A 139 6.53 -7.33 -3.65
C PHE A 139 6.67 -7.46 -2.13
N ILE A 140 5.56 -7.34 -1.39
CA ILE A 140 5.56 -7.46 0.08
C ILE A 140 6.06 -8.84 0.49
N LEU A 141 5.54 -9.91 -0.12
CA LEU A 141 5.96 -11.27 0.19
C LEU A 141 7.45 -11.48 -0.12
N MET A 142 7.93 -11.02 -1.28
CA MET A 142 9.34 -11.09 -1.67
C MET A 142 10.23 -10.39 -0.65
N CYS A 143 9.90 -9.16 -0.27
CA CYS A 143 10.67 -8.40 0.71
C CYS A 143 10.75 -9.15 2.06
N ARG A 144 9.65 -9.79 2.49
CA ARG A 144 9.65 -10.57 3.72
C ARG A 144 10.42 -11.88 3.62
N VAL A 145 10.33 -12.60 2.50
CA VAL A 145 11.02 -13.88 2.31
C VAL A 145 12.52 -13.69 2.10
N GLU A 146 12.91 -12.64 1.38
CA GLU A 146 14.31 -12.33 1.06
C GLU A 146 14.96 -11.41 2.11
N ASN A 147 14.25 -11.05 3.17
CA ASN A 147 14.69 -10.12 4.22
C ASN A 147 15.20 -8.77 3.65
N ARG A 148 14.47 -8.23 2.67
CA ARG A 148 14.74 -6.91 2.08
C ARG A 148 13.87 -5.87 2.75
N GLU A 149 14.46 -4.74 3.13
CA GLU A 149 13.72 -3.64 3.74
C GLU A 149 12.79 -2.97 2.72
N MET A 150 11.56 -2.72 3.16
CA MET A 150 10.54 -2.03 2.37
C MET A 150 9.96 -0.85 3.15
N ASN A 151 9.66 0.22 2.45
CA ASN A 151 9.00 1.38 3.00
C ASN A 151 7.49 1.10 3.08
N LEU A 152 6.96 0.93 4.29
CA LEU A 152 5.54 0.62 4.49
C LEU A 152 4.63 1.80 4.11
N ALA A 153 5.13 3.03 4.18
CA ALA A 153 4.34 4.20 3.82
C ALA A 153 4.06 4.23 2.32
N THR A 154 5.02 3.85 1.48
CA THR A 154 4.80 3.78 0.03
C THR A 154 3.84 2.65 -0.34
N VAL A 155 3.91 1.51 0.37
CA VAL A 155 2.95 0.42 0.21
C VAL A 155 1.52 0.87 0.56
N LEU A 156 1.36 1.62 1.65
CA LEU A 156 0.05 2.16 2.06
C LEU A 156 -0.47 3.19 1.04
N VAL A 157 0.38 4.09 0.56
CA VAL A 157 0.04 5.08 -0.47
C VAL A 157 -0.40 4.43 -1.80
N ASP A 158 0.30 3.39 -2.23
CA ASP A 158 -0.06 2.63 -3.43
C ASP A 158 -1.40 1.90 -3.23
N SER A 159 -1.71 1.51 -1.99
CA SER A 159 -2.98 0.89 -1.64
C SER A 159 -4.13 1.89 -1.73
N PHE A 160 -3.98 3.10 -1.16
CA PHE A 160 -4.98 4.18 -1.31
C PHE A 160 -5.20 4.58 -2.78
N SER A 161 -4.13 4.65 -3.57
CA SER A 161 -4.21 5.02 -4.99
C SER A 161 -5.00 4.01 -5.84
N ARG A 162 -5.16 2.76 -5.37
CA ARG A 162 -5.92 1.72 -6.08
C ARG A 162 -7.43 1.80 -5.87
N GLY A 163 -7.90 2.42 -4.78
CA GLY A 163 -9.33 2.65 -4.52
C GLY A 163 -10.03 3.44 -5.64
N ARG A 164 -9.26 4.14 -6.48
CA ARG A 164 -9.74 4.95 -7.61
C ARG A 164 -10.03 4.21 -8.91
N ARG A 165 -9.86 2.89 -9.01
CA ARG A 165 -10.17 2.18 -10.27
C ARG A 165 -11.68 2.23 -10.54
N GLY A 166 -12.09 3.19 -11.37
CA GLY A 166 -13.46 3.67 -11.63
C GLY A 166 -14.44 2.66 -12.23
N SER A 167 -14.67 1.54 -11.54
CA SER A 167 -15.90 0.78 -11.70
C SER A 167 -16.89 1.22 -10.63
N SER A 168 -18.18 1.20 -10.94
CA SER A 168 -19.28 1.43 -9.97
C SER A 168 -19.30 0.44 -8.78
N LEU A 169 -18.38 -0.54 -8.78
CA LEU A 169 -18.20 -1.54 -7.74
C LEU A 169 -16.92 -1.33 -6.91
N ALA A 170 -16.16 -0.24 -7.15
CA ALA A 170 -14.98 0.09 -6.34
C ALA A 170 -15.43 0.35 -4.90
N GLY A 171 -14.94 -0.46 -3.97
CA GLY A 171 -15.20 -0.28 -2.54
C GLY A 171 -14.43 0.92 -2.01
N LEU A 172 -15.04 1.64 -1.07
CA LEU A 172 -14.31 2.52 -0.16
C LEU A 172 -13.74 1.64 0.94
N ASP A 173 -12.45 1.31 0.81
CA ASP A 173 -11.73 0.49 1.77
C ASP A 173 -10.79 1.37 2.61
N MET A 174 -10.15 0.77 3.62
CA MET A 174 -9.13 1.40 4.46
C MET A 174 -9.64 2.51 5.40
N GLY A 175 -10.94 2.53 5.70
CA GLY A 175 -11.56 3.46 6.65
C GLY A 175 -10.82 3.60 7.99
N PRO A 176 -10.38 2.51 8.64
CA PRO A 176 -9.65 2.60 9.90
C PRO A 176 -8.32 3.36 9.80
N TYR A 177 -7.58 3.20 8.69
CA TYR A 177 -6.35 3.95 8.44
C TYR A 177 -6.65 5.44 8.21
N ILE A 178 -7.75 5.75 7.54
CA ILE A 178 -8.19 7.13 7.31
C ILE A 178 -8.60 7.77 8.64
N THR A 179 -9.40 7.10 9.47
CA THR A 179 -9.76 7.60 10.81
C THR A 179 -8.51 7.88 11.65
N GLN A 180 -7.51 7.01 11.60
CA GLN A 180 -6.25 7.23 12.32
C GLN A 180 -5.49 8.47 11.80
N ILE A 181 -5.47 8.70 10.49
CA ILE A 181 -4.90 9.91 9.88
C ILE A 181 -5.66 11.16 10.35
N VAL A 182 -7.00 11.10 10.34
CA VAL A 182 -7.91 12.18 10.80
C VAL A 182 -7.62 12.56 12.25
N GLU A 183 -7.49 11.57 13.14
CA GLU A 183 -7.14 11.78 14.56
C GLU A 183 -5.78 12.46 14.72
N ASN A 184 -4.76 12.03 13.97
CA ASN A 184 -3.41 12.59 14.08
C ASN A 184 -3.26 13.97 13.41
N LEU A 185 -4.16 14.31 12.51
CA LEU A 185 -4.28 15.64 11.92
C LEU A 185 -5.19 16.57 12.73
N TRP A 186 -5.76 16.10 13.85
CA TRP A 186 -6.61 16.91 14.73
C TRP A 186 -7.84 17.48 14.02
N VAL A 187 -8.43 16.73 13.09
CA VAL A 187 -9.59 17.17 12.30
C VAL A 187 -10.88 17.25 13.13
N PHE A 188 -11.00 16.46 14.20
CA PHE A 188 -12.19 16.46 15.09
C PHE A 188 -12.21 17.57 16.14
N THR A 189 -11.23 18.46 16.13
CA THR A 189 -11.02 19.54 17.11
C THR A 189 -11.52 20.87 16.59
#